data_AF-A0AAQ0HCI4-F1
#
_entry.id   AF-A0AAQ0HCI4-F1
#
_cell.length_a   1.000
_cell.length_b   1.000
_cell.length_c   1.000
_cell.angle_alpha   90.00
_cell.angle_beta   90.00
_cell.angle_gamma   90.00
#
_symmetry.space_group_name_H-M   'P 1'
#
loop_
_entity.id
_entity.type
_entity.pdbx_description
1 polymer ?
#
loop_
_entity_poly.entity_id
_entity_poly.type
_entity_poly.pdbx_seq_one_letter_code
_entity_poly.pdbx_strand_id
1 'polypeptide(L)'
;MSKTTCSSHDTRAPLSATDLPLVIHPGELHAHWADAARSKGFTLIARVRDRLHVALHCQTCRGVHVARHSVVMTAQPLCPHCIETRWRATALAAGLTWLGRDAHRHYGHYRLPCGHAARRQFSFVERVASGEVAARCETCLVHREEAEALRFGWTRLGRDPQGNPSYRLYRHNCGHEQRIARANLQWGQCDCAGCGQSWTAKPSFIYLLEIRHPGTRRRYLKLGYSSHPARRHKHQLGLPKDTEVEVLRVVAMPTGHDACAREKAAHTRLKRDHPEAVVPNPEYADLMNVVSEIYRPEALSILHETLDRIESEVATGACIRTPNDLSTPSRSAGGSDPEAAPDDPEARTPAASATRPPEPSHPRHKPRPARVARDHHPILRRHWGLTV
;
A
#
# COMPACT_ATOMS: atom_id res chain seq x y z
N MET A 1 -20.49 92.80 -0.35
CA MET A 1 -20.72 91.36 -0.60
C MET A 1 -19.45 90.79 -1.21
N SER A 2 -18.73 89.93 -0.48
CA SER A 2 -17.56 89.20 -1.00
C SER A 2 -17.57 87.81 -0.39
N LYS A 3 -17.62 86.75 -1.21
CA LYS A 3 -17.72 85.36 -0.72
C LYS A 3 -16.32 84.77 -0.55
N THR A 4 -16.01 84.34 0.67
CA THR A 4 -14.77 83.64 1.00
C THR A 4 -14.72 82.26 0.34
N THR A 5 -13.55 81.90 -0.18
CA THR A 5 -13.21 80.58 -0.70
C THR A 5 -12.85 79.61 0.42
N CYS A 6 -13.33 78.37 0.33
CA CYS A 6 -12.71 77.21 0.99
C CYS A 6 -12.83 75.99 0.06
N SER A 7 -11.70 75.56 -0.50
CA SER A 7 -11.60 74.28 -1.20
C SER A 7 -11.37 73.17 -0.16
N SER A 8 -12.14 72.09 -0.20
CA SER A 8 -11.94 70.91 0.65
C SER A 8 -11.58 69.68 -0.19
N HIS A 9 -10.27 69.50 -0.40
CA HIS A 9 -9.73 68.19 -0.77
C HIS A 9 -9.75 67.30 0.48
N ASP A 10 -10.88 66.65 0.74
CA ASP A 10 -11.05 65.74 1.88
C ASP A 10 -10.48 64.35 1.52
N THR A 11 -9.16 64.19 1.67
CA THR A 11 -8.43 62.93 1.41
C THR A 11 -8.77 61.89 2.49
N ARG A 12 -9.91 61.22 2.34
CA ARG A 12 -10.38 60.22 3.30
C ARG A 12 -9.40 59.05 3.46
N ALA A 13 -9.03 58.81 4.72
CA ALA A 13 -8.05 57.82 5.12
C ALA A 13 -8.46 56.38 4.70
N PRO A 14 -7.49 55.50 4.38
CA PRO A 14 -7.76 54.12 4.01
C PRO A 14 -8.30 53.33 5.21
N LEU A 15 -9.48 52.72 5.06
CA LEU A 15 -9.99 51.75 6.00
C LEU A 15 -9.30 50.41 5.76
N SER A 16 -8.55 49.93 6.76
CA SER A 16 -7.79 48.68 6.65
C SER A 16 -8.69 47.45 6.82
N ALA A 17 -8.55 46.49 5.91
CA ALA A 17 -9.36 45.29 5.84
C ALA A 17 -8.50 44.08 5.46
N THR A 18 -7.62 43.65 6.38
CA THR A 18 -6.63 42.57 6.18
C THR A 18 -5.60 42.90 5.08
N ASP A 19 -4.50 43.53 5.50
CA ASP A 19 -3.20 43.68 4.81
C ASP A 19 -3.16 44.21 3.37
N LEU A 20 -4.29 44.70 2.86
CA LEU A 20 -4.39 45.45 1.61
C LEU A 20 -5.16 46.75 1.87
N PRO A 21 -4.60 47.93 1.52
CA PRO A 21 -5.35 49.18 1.60
C PRO A 21 -6.56 49.09 0.68
N LEU A 22 -7.76 49.31 1.22
CA LEU A 22 -8.98 49.36 0.42
C LEU A 22 -8.97 50.64 -0.42
N VAL A 23 -8.53 50.52 -1.68
CA VAL A 23 -8.65 51.61 -2.66
C VAL A 23 -10.13 51.87 -2.91
N ILE A 24 -10.62 53.00 -2.39
CA ILE A 24 -12.00 53.45 -2.57
C ILE A 24 -12.23 53.80 -4.04
N HIS A 25 -13.24 53.18 -4.64
CA HIS A 25 -13.68 53.52 -6.00
C HIS A 25 -14.75 54.61 -5.91
N PRO A 26 -14.65 55.73 -6.65
CA PRO A 26 -15.64 56.80 -6.60
C PRO A 26 -17.01 56.34 -7.15
N GLY A 27 -18.08 56.99 -6.68
CA GLY A 27 -19.45 56.73 -7.13
C GLY A 27 -20.44 56.56 -5.99
N GLU A 28 -21.72 56.69 -6.31
CA GLU A 28 -22.82 56.67 -5.35
C GLU A 28 -22.97 55.29 -4.67
N LEU A 29 -23.28 55.27 -3.37
CA LEU A 29 -23.76 54.07 -2.69
C LEU A 29 -25.29 54.10 -2.68
N HIS A 30 -25.91 53.40 -3.63
CA HIS A 30 -27.37 53.40 -3.74
C HIS A 30 -28.01 52.80 -2.48
N ALA A 31 -29.06 53.44 -1.95
CA ALA A 31 -29.72 53.05 -0.70
C ALA A 31 -30.10 51.56 -0.67
N HIS A 32 -30.68 51.04 -1.76
CA HIS A 32 -31.10 49.64 -1.87
C HIS A 32 -29.95 48.62 -1.73
N TRP A 33 -28.69 48.99 -2.01
CA TRP A 33 -27.52 48.14 -1.72
C TRP A 33 -27.19 48.11 -0.23
N ALA A 34 -27.35 49.25 0.46
CA ALA A 34 -27.14 49.34 1.90
C ALA A 34 -28.24 48.58 2.66
N ASP A 35 -29.49 48.64 2.21
CA ASP A 35 -30.60 47.84 2.73
C ASP A 35 -30.38 46.34 2.52
N ALA A 36 -29.98 45.93 1.32
CA ALA A 36 -29.67 44.53 1.02
C ALA A 36 -28.46 43.99 1.81
N ALA A 37 -27.47 44.84 2.13
CA ALA A 37 -26.39 44.48 3.03
C ALA A 37 -26.88 44.32 4.47
N ARG A 38 -27.69 45.28 4.97
CA ARG A 38 -28.21 45.30 6.35
C ARG A 38 -29.08 44.09 6.65
N SER A 39 -30.02 43.75 5.77
CA SER A 39 -30.89 42.57 5.95
C SER A 39 -30.13 41.25 5.98
N LYS A 40 -28.89 41.23 5.47
CA LYS A 40 -27.99 40.08 5.42
C LYS A 40 -26.92 40.08 6.52
N GLY A 41 -26.97 41.01 7.47
CA GLY A 41 -26.03 41.11 8.62
C GLY A 41 -24.75 41.92 8.35
N PHE A 42 -24.76 42.79 7.34
CA PHE A 42 -23.61 43.57 6.92
C PHE A 42 -23.90 45.08 6.85
N THR A 43 -22.89 45.91 7.10
CA THR A 43 -22.95 47.35 6.80
C THR A 43 -22.12 47.62 5.56
N LEU A 44 -22.74 48.21 4.54
CA LEU A 44 -22.08 48.66 3.31
C LEU A 44 -21.26 49.92 3.62
N ILE A 45 -19.96 49.88 3.35
CA ILE A 45 -19.03 50.97 3.68
C ILE A 45 -18.76 51.85 2.45
N ALA A 46 -18.31 51.23 1.35
CA ALA A 46 -17.77 51.91 0.18
C ALA A 46 -17.78 50.99 -1.05
N ARG A 47 -17.73 51.56 -2.27
CA ARG A 47 -17.23 50.85 -3.45
C ARG A 47 -15.70 50.80 -3.35
N VAL A 48 -15.09 49.68 -3.72
CA VAL A 48 -13.64 49.48 -3.58
C VAL A 48 -13.10 48.65 -4.75
N ARG A 49 -11.83 48.84 -5.12
CA ARG A 49 -11.17 48.23 -6.30
C ARG A 49 -11.75 48.67 -7.64
N ASP A 50 -13.03 48.45 -7.89
CA ASP A 50 -13.74 48.78 -9.13
C ASP A 50 -15.22 49.06 -8.87
N ARG A 51 -15.98 49.41 -9.93
CA ARG A 51 -17.43 49.67 -9.86
C ARG A 51 -18.30 48.49 -9.40
N LEU A 52 -17.78 47.26 -9.43
CA LEU A 52 -18.49 46.01 -9.15
C LEU A 52 -18.26 45.49 -7.73
N HIS A 53 -17.22 45.94 -7.04
CA HIS A 53 -16.84 45.47 -5.71
C HIS A 53 -17.15 46.50 -4.61
N VAL A 54 -17.55 45.99 -3.45
CA VAL A 54 -17.95 46.77 -2.28
C VAL A 54 -17.31 46.23 -1.00
N ALA A 55 -16.98 47.14 -0.09
CA ALA A 55 -16.51 46.83 1.25
C ALA A 55 -17.71 46.66 2.20
N LEU A 56 -17.71 45.54 2.91
CA LEU A 56 -18.75 45.14 3.87
C LEU A 56 -18.14 44.94 5.25
N HIS A 57 -18.67 45.65 6.24
CA HIS A 57 -18.41 45.40 7.66
C HIS A 57 -19.39 44.36 8.19
N CYS A 58 -18.88 43.23 8.68
CA CYS A 58 -19.71 42.18 9.27
C CYS A 58 -20.20 42.59 10.66
N GLN A 59 -21.50 42.58 10.91
CA GLN A 59 -22.05 42.98 12.20
C GLN A 59 -21.71 41.98 13.33
N THR A 60 -21.45 40.71 13.00
CA THR A 60 -21.09 39.65 13.97
C THR A 60 -19.65 39.76 14.46
N CYS A 61 -18.66 39.83 13.56
CA CYS A 61 -17.24 39.80 13.93
C CYS A 61 -16.53 41.16 13.80
N ARG A 62 -17.21 42.20 13.31
CA ARG A 62 -16.66 43.54 12.99
C ARG A 62 -15.55 43.54 11.90
N GLY A 63 -15.25 42.39 11.30
CA GLY A 63 -14.33 42.27 10.18
C GLY A 63 -14.86 42.96 8.93
N VAL A 64 -14.00 43.76 8.29
CA VAL A 64 -14.26 44.36 6.97
C VAL A 64 -13.73 43.42 5.88
N HIS A 65 -14.53 43.17 4.85
CA HIS A 65 -14.12 42.36 3.70
C HIS A 65 -14.69 42.89 2.38
N VAL A 66 -14.14 42.44 1.26
CA VAL A 66 -14.60 42.81 -0.09
C VAL A 66 -15.51 41.74 -0.67
N ALA A 67 -16.66 42.14 -1.19
CA ALA A 67 -17.57 41.29 -1.95
C ALA A 67 -17.92 41.97 -3.30
N ARG A 68 -18.43 41.19 -4.28
CA ARG A 68 -19.08 41.79 -5.45
C ARG A 68 -20.47 42.29 -5.06
N HIS A 69 -20.86 43.47 -5.52
CA HIS A 69 -22.19 44.03 -5.26
C HIS A 69 -23.31 43.07 -5.72
N SER A 70 -23.11 42.33 -6.81
CA SER A 70 -24.06 41.33 -7.29
C SER A 70 -24.32 40.22 -6.26
N VAL A 71 -23.30 39.81 -5.50
CA VAL A 71 -23.46 38.84 -4.38
C VAL A 71 -24.28 39.46 -3.26
N VAL A 72 -24.08 40.75 -2.96
CA VAL A 72 -24.90 41.49 -1.97
C VAL A 72 -26.35 41.58 -2.40
N MET A 73 -26.63 41.69 -3.70
CA MET A 73 -28.01 41.70 -4.21
C MET A 73 -28.62 40.29 -4.24
N THR A 74 -28.01 39.33 -4.93
CA THR A 74 -28.66 38.06 -5.31
C THR A 74 -28.39 36.87 -4.38
N ALA A 75 -27.41 36.94 -3.49
CA ALA A 75 -27.00 35.82 -2.64
C ALA A 75 -26.73 36.27 -1.19
N GLN A 76 -26.28 35.34 -0.33
CA GLN A 76 -25.79 35.66 1.02
C GLN A 76 -24.27 35.86 0.98
N PRO A 77 -23.72 37.06 1.27
CA PRO A 77 -22.30 37.23 1.45
C PRO A 77 -21.78 36.41 2.63
N LEU A 78 -20.66 35.73 2.46
CA LEU A 78 -20.01 34.97 3.53
C LEU A 78 -18.78 35.74 4.02
N CYS A 79 -18.79 36.13 5.31
CA CYS A 79 -17.67 36.84 5.91
C CYS A 79 -16.45 35.91 6.04
N PRO A 80 -15.28 36.23 5.43
CA PRO A 80 -14.10 35.38 5.50
C PRO A 80 -13.55 35.30 6.94
N HIS A 81 -13.65 36.38 7.73
CA HIS A 81 -13.25 36.39 9.14
C HIS A 81 -14.11 35.44 9.98
N CYS A 82 -15.45 35.45 9.84
CA CYS A 82 -16.31 34.48 10.53
C CYS A 82 -16.02 33.03 10.09
N ILE A 83 -15.77 32.80 8.80
CA ILE A 83 -15.41 31.48 8.27
C ILE A 83 -14.09 31.00 8.89
N GLU A 84 -13.06 31.83 8.95
CA GLU A 84 -11.78 31.46 9.52
C GLU A 84 -11.86 31.24 11.04
N THR A 85 -12.57 32.09 11.77
CA THR A 85 -12.85 31.88 13.20
C THR A 85 -13.56 30.54 13.42
N ARG A 86 -14.51 30.17 12.57
CA ARG A 86 -15.13 28.83 12.61
C ARG A 86 -14.10 27.73 12.37
N TRP A 87 -13.25 27.82 11.33
CA TRP A 87 -12.21 26.83 11.09
C TRP A 87 -11.20 26.70 12.24
N ARG A 88 -10.84 27.82 12.88
CA ARG A 88 -9.99 27.84 14.08
C ARG A 88 -10.66 27.13 15.26
N ALA A 89 -11.96 27.37 15.48
CA ALA A 89 -12.74 26.69 16.52
C ALA A 89 -12.89 25.19 16.23
N THR A 90 -13.20 24.79 14.99
CA THR A 90 -13.26 23.37 14.58
C THR A 90 -11.91 22.68 14.72
N ALA A 91 -10.80 23.36 14.37
CA ALA A 91 -9.45 22.84 14.58
C ALA A 91 -9.20 22.57 16.07
N LEU A 92 -9.50 23.55 16.94
CA LEU A 92 -9.33 23.41 18.39
C LEU A 92 -10.16 22.24 18.96
N ALA A 93 -11.42 22.12 18.56
CA ALA A 93 -12.29 21.00 18.96
C ALA A 93 -11.77 19.63 18.46
N ALA A 94 -11.11 19.60 17.30
CA ALA A 94 -10.42 18.43 16.76
C ALA A 94 -9.04 18.15 17.40
N GLY A 95 -8.61 18.93 18.39
CA GLY A 95 -7.28 18.83 19.00
C GLY A 95 -6.13 19.28 18.08
N LEU A 96 -6.42 20.15 17.10
CA LEU A 96 -5.48 20.65 16.09
C LEU A 96 -5.26 22.16 16.24
N THR A 97 -4.09 22.66 15.84
CA THR A 97 -3.86 24.10 15.67
C THR A 97 -4.07 24.51 14.22
N TRP A 98 -4.91 25.51 13.94
CA TRP A 98 -5.01 26.12 12.61
C TRP A 98 -3.71 26.86 12.26
N LEU A 99 -3.14 26.59 11.08
CA LEU A 99 -1.93 27.27 10.57
C LEU A 99 -2.22 28.22 9.41
N GLY A 100 -3.32 28.02 8.68
CA GLY A 100 -3.70 28.86 7.55
C GLY A 100 -4.44 28.09 6.46
N ARG A 101 -4.97 28.83 5.49
CA ARG A 101 -5.69 28.26 4.36
C ARG A 101 -4.72 27.71 3.31
N ASP A 102 -5.08 26.60 2.68
CA ASP A 102 -4.39 26.10 1.49
C ASP A 102 -4.81 26.90 0.25
N ALA A 103 -3.99 26.88 -0.80
CA ALA A 103 -4.36 27.48 -2.10
C ALA A 103 -5.65 26.88 -2.68
N HIS A 104 -5.90 25.59 -2.44
CA HIS A 104 -7.15 24.94 -2.83
C HIS A 104 -8.26 25.22 -1.81
N ARG A 105 -9.34 25.85 -2.27
CA ARG A 105 -10.43 26.43 -1.45
C ARG A 105 -11.06 25.53 -0.37
N HIS A 106 -10.90 24.21 -0.49
CA HIS A 106 -11.48 23.16 0.36
C HIS A 106 -10.50 22.57 1.42
N TYR A 107 -9.25 23.05 1.46
CA TYR A 107 -8.22 22.56 2.38
C TYR A 107 -7.67 23.68 3.28
N GLY A 108 -7.06 23.26 4.39
CA GLY A 108 -6.23 24.09 5.25
C GLY A 108 -5.03 23.32 5.77
N HIS A 109 -4.10 24.07 6.36
CA HIS A 109 -2.93 23.56 7.06
C HIS A 109 -3.19 23.58 8.57
N TYR A 110 -2.82 22.47 9.22
CA TYR A 110 -3.05 22.25 10.65
C TYR A 110 -1.80 21.68 11.30
N ARG A 111 -1.51 22.05 12.55
CA ARG A 111 -0.55 21.35 13.41
C ARG A 111 -1.29 20.26 14.20
N LEU A 112 -0.75 19.04 14.18
CA LEU A 112 -1.27 17.93 14.98
C LEU A 112 -0.64 17.93 16.39
N PRO A 113 -1.22 17.20 17.37
CA PRO A 113 -0.65 17.06 18.72
C PRO A 113 0.80 16.58 18.75
N CYS A 114 1.22 15.79 17.75
CA CYS A 114 2.61 15.34 17.57
C CYS A 114 3.56 16.41 16.97
N GLY A 115 3.17 17.69 16.95
CA GLY A 115 3.97 18.81 16.44
C GLY A 115 4.00 18.96 14.91
N HIS A 116 3.75 17.89 14.16
CA HIS A 116 3.81 17.90 12.69
C HIS A 116 2.68 18.71 12.04
N ALA A 117 3.02 19.42 10.96
CA ALA A 117 2.05 20.07 10.09
C ALA A 117 1.42 19.06 9.11
N ALA A 118 0.13 19.21 8.82
CA ALA A 118 -0.57 18.44 7.80
C ALA A 118 -1.63 19.25 7.07
N ARG A 119 -1.79 18.95 5.77
CA ARG A 119 -2.86 19.46 4.92
C ARG A 119 -4.11 18.59 5.07
N ARG A 120 -5.27 19.17 5.38
CA ARG A 120 -6.54 18.43 5.56
C ARG A 120 -7.72 19.18 4.93
N GLN A 121 -8.74 18.43 4.49
CA GLN A 121 -10.02 19.01 4.06
C GLN A 121 -10.80 19.52 5.28
N PHE A 122 -11.60 20.57 5.11
CA PHE A 122 -12.43 21.09 6.20
C PHE A 122 -13.42 20.03 6.73
N SER A 123 -14.13 19.34 5.84
CA SER A 123 -15.05 18.25 6.17
C SER A 123 -14.40 17.08 6.89
N PHE A 124 -13.09 16.83 6.67
CA PHE A 124 -12.37 15.83 7.47
C PHE A 124 -12.16 16.31 8.90
N VAL A 125 -11.78 17.58 9.09
CA VAL A 125 -11.52 18.15 10.43
C VAL A 125 -12.81 18.35 11.22
N GLU A 126 -13.92 18.69 10.55
CA GLU A 126 -15.27 18.69 11.14
C GLU A 126 -15.62 17.31 11.73
N ARG A 127 -15.31 16.23 11.01
CA ARG A 127 -15.51 14.84 11.48
C ARG A 127 -14.54 14.37 12.56
N VAL A 128 -13.37 15.03 12.68
CA VAL A 128 -12.48 14.82 13.85
C VAL A 128 -13.05 15.54 15.07
N ALA A 129 -13.56 16.76 14.90
CA ALA A 129 -14.18 17.54 15.98
C ALA A 129 -15.48 16.89 16.52
N SER A 130 -16.23 16.17 15.68
CA SER A 130 -17.40 15.37 16.11
C SER A 130 -17.02 14.02 16.76
N GLY A 131 -15.74 13.64 16.74
CA GLY A 131 -15.27 12.35 17.27
C GLY A 131 -15.52 11.14 16.36
N GLU A 132 -16.08 11.31 15.16
CA GLU A 132 -16.31 10.20 14.21
C GLU A 132 -15.01 9.54 13.74
N VAL A 133 -13.92 10.31 13.62
CA VAL A 133 -12.63 9.84 13.11
C VAL A 133 -11.45 10.46 13.86
N ALA A 134 -10.41 9.67 14.10
CA ALA A 134 -9.16 10.17 14.68
C ALA A 134 -8.28 10.86 13.62
N ALA A 135 -7.71 12.03 13.95
CA ALA A 135 -6.66 12.65 13.15
C ALA A 135 -5.39 11.79 13.16
N ARG A 136 -4.95 11.36 11.96
CA ARG A 136 -3.70 10.59 11.79
C ARG A 136 -2.59 11.47 11.22
N CYS A 137 -1.38 11.32 11.73
CA CYS A 137 -0.18 11.95 11.18
C CYS A 137 0.52 10.99 10.20
N GLU A 138 0.78 11.44 8.97
CA GLU A 138 1.54 10.64 7.98
C GLU A 138 3.01 10.53 8.42
N THR A 139 3.62 11.60 8.92
CA THR A 139 5.04 11.59 9.36
C THR A 139 5.28 10.62 10.52
N CYS A 140 4.49 10.68 11.59
CA CYS A 140 4.60 9.70 12.68
C CYS A 140 4.31 8.26 12.22
N LEU A 141 3.41 8.08 11.25
CA LEU A 141 3.15 6.76 10.69
C LEU A 141 4.39 6.24 9.92
N VAL A 142 5.02 7.09 9.12
CA VAL A 142 6.23 6.77 8.37
C VAL A 142 7.39 6.41 9.31
N HIS A 143 7.65 7.23 10.33
CA HIS A 143 8.70 6.96 11.31
C HIS A 143 8.46 5.63 12.06
N ARG A 144 7.19 5.29 12.35
CA ARG A 144 6.84 4.01 12.96
C ARG A 144 7.04 2.84 12.00
N GLU A 145 6.61 2.97 10.74
CA GLU A 145 6.85 1.96 9.68
C GLU A 145 8.37 1.74 9.46
N GLU A 146 9.20 2.78 9.59
CA GLU A 146 10.67 2.72 9.51
C GLU A 146 11.29 2.01 10.73
N ALA A 147 10.87 2.34 11.95
CA ALA A 147 11.32 1.65 13.16
C ALA A 147 10.89 0.16 13.18
N GLU A 148 9.65 -0.14 12.76
CA GLU A 148 9.15 -1.50 12.58
C GLU A 148 9.99 -2.27 11.54
N ALA A 149 10.36 -1.64 10.42
CA ALA A 149 11.20 -2.24 9.39
C ALA A 149 12.62 -2.54 9.88
N LEU A 150 13.28 -1.56 10.51
CA LEU A 150 14.67 -1.69 10.98
C LEU A 150 14.84 -2.83 11.98
N ARG A 151 13.84 -3.04 12.86
CA ARG A 151 13.82 -4.17 13.81
C ARG A 151 13.92 -5.53 13.14
N PHE A 152 13.50 -5.67 11.89
CA PHE A 152 13.51 -6.92 11.13
C PHE A 152 14.53 -6.92 9.97
N GLY A 153 15.51 -5.99 9.97
CA GLY A 153 16.53 -5.92 8.92
C GLY A 153 16.04 -5.34 7.60
N TRP A 154 14.99 -4.51 7.64
CA TRP A 154 14.41 -3.85 6.47
C TRP A 154 14.56 -2.32 6.55
N THR A 155 14.82 -1.69 5.42
CA THR A 155 14.75 -0.24 5.24
C THR A 155 13.54 0.09 4.38
N ARG A 156 12.68 1.02 4.81
CA ARG A 156 11.53 1.49 4.02
C ARG A 156 12.00 2.41 2.90
N LEU A 157 11.65 2.09 1.65
CA LEU A 157 11.98 2.93 0.50
C LEU A 157 10.84 3.88 0.14
N GLY A 158 9.59 3.48 0.37
CA GLY A 158 8.45 4.36 0.12
C GLY A 158 7.10 3.66 0.01
N ARG A 159 6.18 4.32 -0.70
CA ARG A 159 4.85 3.76 -1.01
C ARG A 159 4.97 2.57 -1.95
N ASP A 160 3.91 1.77 -2.02
CA ASP A 160 3.86 0.67 -2.98
C ASP A 160 3.90 1.20 -4.43
N PRO A 161 4.84 0.76 -5.29
CA PRO A 161 4.86 1.13 -6.71
C PRO A 161 3.61 0.67 -7.48
N GLN A 162 2.85 -0.32 -6.98
CA GLN A 162 1.55 -0.70 -7.57
C GLN A 162 0.35 0.03 -6.93
N GLY A 163 0.60 1.04 -6.10
CA GLY A 163 -0.44 1.90 -5.51
C GLY A 163 -1.29 1.26 -4.39
N ASN A 164 -1.00 0.04 -3.93
CA ASN A 164 -1.78 -0.58 -2.86
C ASN A 164 -1.42 0.03 -1.49
N PRO A 165 -2.36 0.70 -0.79
CA PRO A 165 -2.07 1.40 0.47
C PRO A 165 -1.70 0.45 1.63
N SER A 166 -2.02 -0.83 1.52
CA SER A 166 -1.66 -1.87 2.50
C SER A 166 -0.22 -2.37 2.36
N TYR A 167 0.47 -2.01 1.28
CA TYR A 167 1.86 -2.40 0.99
C TYR A 167 2.80 -1.18 1.03
N ARG A 168 4.09 -1.48 1.13
CA ARG A 168 5.21 -0.54 0.94
C ARG A 168 6.33 -1.28 0.22
N LEU A 169 7.25 -0.52 -0.38
CA LEU A 169 8.51 -1.05 -0.89
C LEU A 169 9.57 -0.96 0.22
N TYR A 170 10.28 -2.06 0.45
CA TYR A 170 11.39 -2.15 1.41
C TYR A 170 12.62 -2.79 0.76
N ARG A 171 13.80 -2.44 1.28
CA ARG A 171 15.08 -3.09 0.98
C ARG A 171 15.58 -3.86 2.19
N HIS A 172 15.97 -5.11 2.01
CA HIS A 172 16.58 -5.93 3.06
C HIS A 172 18.04 -5.53 3.28
N ASN A 173 18.63 -5.91 4.42
CA ASN A 173 20.07 -5.79 4.68
C ASN A 173 20.95 -6.49 3.62
N CYS A 174 20.45 -7.50 2.90
CA CYS A 174 21.16 -8.12 1.77
C CYS A 174 21.03 -7.35 0.43
N GLY A 175 20.44 -6.15 0.44
CA GLY A 175 20.21 -5.33 -0.75
C GLY A 175 18.94 -5.66 -1.55
N HIS A 176 18.30 -6.80 -1.30
CA HIS A 176 17.09 -7.20 -2.05
C HIS A 176 15.88 -6.28 -1.77
N GLU A 177 15.27 -5.75 -2.82
CA GLU A 177 14.07 -4.92 -2.73
C GLU A 177 12.79 -5.73 -3.00
N GLN A 178 11.83 -5.65 -2.09
CA GLN A 178 10.54 -6.33 -2.23
C GLN A 178 9.37 -5.54 -1.64
N ARG A 179 8.17 -5.85 -2.12
CA ARG A 179 6.91 -5.29 -1.61
C ARG A 179 6.43 -6.12 -0.44
N ILE A 180 6.23 -5.49 0.73
CA ILE A 180 5.76 -6.19 1.93
C ILE A 180 4.47 -5.53 2.42
N ALA A 181 3.50 -6.36 2.81
CA ALA A 181 2.29 -5.88 3.47
C ALA A 181 2.66 -5.31 4.85
N ARG A 182 2.12 -4.14 5.19
CA ARG A 182 2.46 -3.41 6.42
C ARG A 182 2.19 -4.24 7.68
N ALA A 183 1.07 -4.96 7.70
CA ALA A 183 0.71 -5.85 8.79
C ALA A 183 1.71 -7.01 8.97
N ASN A 184 2.20 -7.59 7.88
CA ASN A 184 3.21 -8.65 7.94
C ASN A 184 4.52 -8.13 8.54
N LEU A 185 5.02 -6.99 8.05
CA LEU A 185 6.26 -6.42 8.56
C LEU A 185 6.14 -5.98 10.02
N GLN A 186 4.99 -5.44 10.44
CA GLN A 186 4.72 -5.08 11.85
C GLN A 186 4.97 -6.27 12.81
N TRP A 187 4.63 -7.49 12.38
CA TRP A 187 4.81 -8.74 13.15
C TRP A 187 6.06 -9.56 12.77
N GLY A 188 6.90 -9.07 11.85
CA GLY A 188 8.06 -9.83 11.34
C GLY A 188 7.68 -11.05 10.49
N GLN A 189 6.42 -11.15 10.04
CA GLN A 189 5.89 -12.27 9.24
C GLN A 189 6.19 -12.08 7.74
N CYS A 190 7.47 -11.86 7.44
CA CYS A 190 7.97 -11.68 6.08
C CYS A 190 9.45 -12.11 5.97
N ASP A 191 9.72 -13.02 5.05
CA ASP A 191 11.08 -13.39 4.67
C ASP A 191 11.59 -12.56 3.49
N CYS A 192 12.90 -12.44 3.37
CA CYS A 192 13.53 -11.84 2.20
C CYS A 192 13.56 -12.84 1.03
N ALA A 193 12.98 -12.50 -0.12
CA ALA A 193 13.06 -13.33 -1.32
C ALA A 193 14.51 -13.48 -1.87
N GLY A 194 15.44 -12.59 -1.49
CA GLY A 194 16.85 -12.68 -1.93
C GLY A 194 17.75 -13.60 -1.09
N CYS A 195 17.52 -13.72 0.21
CA CYS A 195 18.40 -14.50 1.11
C CYS A 195 17.67 -15.28 2.22
N GLY A 196 16.34 -15.23 2.25
CA GLY A 196 15.53 -15.94 3.25
C GLY A 196 15.57 -17.45 3.05
N GLN A 197 15.45 -18.19 4.16
CA GLN A 197 15.55 -19.65 4.17
C GLN A 197 14.19 -20.35 4.33
N SER A 198 13.10 -19.59 4.48
CA SER A 198 11.75 -20.13 4.61
C SER A 198 11.22 -20.68 3.29
N TRP A 199 10.06 -21.33 3.37
CA TRP A 199 9.38 -21.91 2.21
C TRP A 199 8.86 -20.86 1.21
N THR A 200 8.67 -19.60 1.61
CA THR A 200 8.24 -18.53 0.70
C THR A 200 9.40 -17.86 -0.04
N ALA A 201 10.59 -17.85 0.56
CA ALA A 201 11.80 -17.34 -0.09
C ALA A 201 12.45 -18.37 -1.03
N LYS A 202 12.30 -19.67 -0.75
CA LYS A 202 12.81 -20.75 -1.60
C LYS A 202 12.11 -20.83 -2.97
N PRO A 203 12.78 -21.38 -4.01
CA PRO A 203 12.17 -21.65 -5.31
C PRO A 203 10.88 -22.45 -5.21
N SER A 204 9.95 -22.14 -6.10
CA SER A 204 8.61 -22.70 -6.13
C SER A 204 8.14 -22.83 -7.58
N PHE A 205 6.97 -23.40 -7.79
CA PHE A 205 6.38 -23.55 -9.12
C PHE A 205 4.96 -23.03 -9.14
N ILE A 206 4.52 -22.51 -10.28
CA ILE A 206 3.10 -22.42 -10.64
C ILE A 206 2.81 -23.68 -11.47
N TYR A 207 1.66 -24.31 -11.25
CA TYR A 207 1.28 -25.55 -11.90
C TYR A 207 -0.15 -25.47 -12.44
N LEU A 208 -0.41 -26.26 -13.49
CA LEU A 208 -1.73 -26.56 -14.01
C LEU A 208 -1.99 -28.06 -13.87
N LEU A 209 -3.07 -28.42 -13.18
CA LEU A 209 -3.56 -29.81 -13.07
C LEU A 209 -4.81 -30.01 -13.89
N GLU A 210 -4.97 -31.23 -14.40
CA GLU A 210 -6.27 -31.80 -14.72
C GLU A 210 -6.75 -32.68 -13.56
N ILE A 211 -8.02 -32.58 -13.23
CA ILE A 211 -8.70 -33.38 -12.21
C ILE A 211 -9.88 -34.07 -12.90
N ARG A 212 -9.90 -35.40 -12.89
CA ARG A 212 -10.95 -36.23 -13.52
C ARG A 212 -11.55 -37.14 -12.44
N HIS A 213 -12.87 -37.16 -12.31
CA HIS A 213 -13.56 -38.04 -11.38
C HIS A 213 -14.42 -39.06 -12.16
N PRO A 214 -13.90 -40.28 -12.43
CA PRO A 214 -14.53 -41.26 -13.33
C PRO A 214 -15.98 -41.57 -12.96
N GLY A 215 -16.28 -41.75 -11.66
CA GLY A 215 -17.61 -42.09 -11.17
C GLY A 215 -18.69 -41.05 -11.48
N THR A 216 -18.32 -39.77 -11.60
CA THR A 216 -19.25 -38.67 -11.95
C THR A 216 -19.07 -38.12 -13.36
N ARG A 217 -18.03 -38.57 -14.08
CA ARG A 217 -17.53 -38.01 -15.35
C ARG A 217 -17.21 -36.50 -15.33
N ARG A 218 -17.14 -35.87 -14.15
CA ARG A 218 -16.73 -34.47 -13.98
C ARG A 218 -15.24 -34.31 -14.27
N ARG A 219 -14.88 -33.23 -14.95
CA ARG A 219 -13.51 -32.85 -15.34
C ARG A 219 -13.31 -31.39 -15.00
N TYR A 220 -12.19 -31.08 -14.35
CA TYR A 220 -11.84 -29.73 -13.92
C TYR A 220 -10.36 -29.45 -14.15
N LEU A 221 -10.01 -28.17 -14.34
CA LEU A 221 -8.64 -27.70 -14.37
C LEU A 221 -8.35 -26.93 -13.08
N LYS A 222 -7.17 -27.14 -12.48
CA LYS A 222 -6.70 -26.33 -11.35
C LYS A 222 -5.38 -25.65 -11.67
N LEU A 223 -5.40 -24.32 -11.70
CA LEU A 223 -4.19 -23.50 -11.60
C LEU A 223 -3.87 -23.26 -10.11
N GLY A 224 -2.59 -23.18 -9.75
CA GLY A 224 -2.14 -22.88 -8.39
C GLY A 224 -0.62 -22.89 -8.26
N TYR A 225 -0.08 -22.68 -7.06
CA TYR A 225 1.37 -22.72 -6.81
C TYR A 225 1.80 -23.69 -5.70
N SER A 226 3.01 -24.25 -5.81
CA SER A 226 3.60 -25.17 -4.83
C SER A 226 5.10 -25.33 -5.02
N SER A 227 5.86 -25.57 -3.95
CA SER A 227 7.22 -26.10 -4.03
C SER A 227 7.27 -27.57 -4.50
N HIS A 228 6.16 -28.31 -4.34
CA HIS A 228 6.05 -29.73 -4.71
C HIS A 228 4.71 -30.02 -5.43
N PRO A 229 4.53 -29.61 -6.71
CA PRO A 229 3.26 -29.82 -7.45
C PRO A 229 2.79 -31.28 -7.46
N ALA A 230 3.70 -32.22 -7.75
CA ALA A 230 3.41 -33.65 -7.87
C ALA A 230 2.97 -34.34 -6.55
N ARG A 231 3.15 -33.71 -5.38
CA ARG A 231 2.67 -34.22 -4.09
C ARG A 231 1.45 -33.48 -3.54
N ARG A 232 1.22 -32.23 -3.98
CA ARG A 232 0.18 -31.35 -3.40
C ARG A 232 -1.24 -31.90 -3.55
N HIS A 233 -1.56 -32.48 -4.70
CA HIS A 233 -2.89 -33.02 -4.97
C HIS A 233 -3.28 -34.17 -4.01
N LYS A 234 -2.31 -34.97 -3.54
CA LYS A 234 -2.56 -36.13 -2.67
C LYS A 234 -2.94 -35.79 -1.23
N HIS A 235 -2.67 -34.55 -0.77
CA HIS A 235 -2.77 -34.19 0.64
C HIS A 235 -3.57 -32.91 0.92
N GLN A 236 -3.73 -32.00 -0.04
CA GLN A 236 -4.36 -30.69 0.22
C GLN A 236 -5.69 -30.43 -0.52
N LEU A 237 -6.01 -31.18 -1.57
CA LEU A 237 -7.23 -30.94 -2.35
C LEU A 237 -8.47 -31.68 -1.81
N GLY A 238 -8.30 -32.65 -0.90
CA GLY A 238 -9.41 -33.42 -0.33
C GLY A 238 -10.11 -34.39 -1.29
N LEU A 239 -9.48 -34.70 -2.42
CA LEU A 239 -10.08 -35.47 -3.51
C LEU A 239 -10.41 -36.92 -3.10
N PRO A 240 -11.54 -37.49 -3.57
CA PRO A 240 -11.84 -38.93 -3.49
C PRO A 240 -10.72 -39.81 -4.06
N LYS A 241 -10.60 -41.02 -3.53
CA LYS A 241 -9.50 -41.98 -3.85
C LYS A 241 -9.49 -42.44 -5.31
N ASP A 242 -10.63 -42.38 -5.98
CA ASP A 242 -10.85 -42.71 -7.39
C ASP A 242 -10.66 -41.50 -8.34
N THR A 243 -10.31 -40.32 -7.81
CA THR A 243 -9.98 -39.15 -8.62
C THR A 243 -8.62 -39.32 -9.29
N GLU A 244 -8.59 -39.20 -10.61
CA GLU A 244 -7.35 -39.13 -11.40
C GLU A 244 -6.87 -37.67 -11.45
N VAL A 245 -5.57 -37.45 -11.25
CA VAL A 245 -4.96 -36.12 -11.31
C VAL A 245 -3.71 -36.16 -12.18
N GLU A 246 -3.68 -35.33 -13.20
CA GLU A 246 -2.55 -35.17 -14.12
C GLU A 246 -1.92 -33.78 -13.97
N VAL A 247 -0.59 -33.68 -14.06
CA VAL A 247 0.13 -32.40 -14.06
C VAL A 247 0.37 -31.99 -15.51
N LEU A 248 -0.47 -31.12 -16.05
CA LEU A 248 -0.41 -30.69 -17.46
C LEU A 248 0.77 -29.75 -17.74
N ARG A 249 1.07 -28.82 -16.82
CA ARG A 249 2.18 -27.88 -16.94
C ARG A 249 2.72 -27.44 -15.59
N VAL A 250 4.01 -27.11 -15.55
CA VAL A 250 4.70 -26.52 -14.41
C VAL A 250 5.61 -25.40 -14.93
N VAL A 251 5.60 -24.23 -14.29
CA VAL A 251 6.50 -23.10 -14.58
C VAL A 251 7.30 -22.78 -13.33
N ALA A 252 8.64 -22.75 -13.47
CA ALA A 252 9.56 -22.51 -12.36
C ALA A 252 9.62 -21.03 -11.97
N MET A 253 9.49 -20.75 -10.67
CA MET A 253 9.51 -19.41 -10.09
C MET A 253 10.73 -19.24 -9.19
N PRO A 254 11.43 -18.08 -9.23
CA PRO A 254 12.61 -17.86 -8.38
C PRO A 254 12.31 -18.03 -6.89
N THR A 255 11.12 -17.63 -6.45
CA THR A 255 10.67 -17.75 -5.06
C THR A 255 9.20 -18.15 -4.95
N GLY A 256 8.78 -18.68 -3.78
CA GLY A 256 7.38 -18.85 -3.41
C GLY A 256 6.58 -17.55 -3.35
N HIS A 257 7.24 -16.43 -3.02
CA HIS A 257 6.64 -15.08 -3.10
C HIS A 257 6.28 -14.71 -4.54
N ASP A 258 7.20 -14.88 -5.49
CA ASP A 258 6.94 -14.64 -6.91
C ASP A 258 5.83 -15.55 -7.43
N ALA A 259 5.86 -16.84 -7.06
CA ALA A 259 4.84 -17.81 -7.44
C ALA A 259 3.44 -17.38 -6.98
N CYS A 260 3.29 -17.05 -5.69
CA CYS A 260 2.00 -16.63 -5.12
C CYS A 260 1.53 -15.28 -5.68
N ALA A 261 2.43 -14.32 -5.90
CA ALA A 261 2.06 -13.02 -6.45
C ALA A 261 1.58 -13.11 -7.90
N ARG A 262 2.30 -13.88 -8.74
CA ARG A 262 1.98 -14.08 -10.16
C ARG A 262 0.72 -14.93 -10.35
N GLU A 263 0.54 -15.96 -9.54
CA GLU A 263 -0.66 -16.79 -9.52
C GLU A 263 -1.92 -15.98 -9.14
N LYS A 264 -1.88 -15.18 -8.06
CA LYS A 264 -2.99 -14.29 -7.68
C LYS A 264 -3.31 -13.26 -8.75
N ALA A 265 -2.29 -12.71 -9.42
CA ALA A 265 -2.48 -11.79 -10.54
C ALA A 265 -3.12 -12.49 -11.75
N ALA A 266 -2.74 -13.73 -12.03
CA ALA A 266 -3.35 -14.57 -13.07
C ALA A 266 -4.83 -14.85 -12.76
N HIS A 267 -5.17 -15.30 -11.54
CA HIS A 267 -6.56 -15.54 -11.14
C HIS A 267 -7.41 -14.27 -11.20
N THR A 268 -6.86 -13.12 -10.77
CA THR A 268 -7.54 -11.81 -10.85
C THR A 268 -7.82 -11.42 -12.29
N ARG A 269 -6.86 -11.63 -13.20
CA ARG A 269 -7.03 -11.38 -14.63
C ARG A 269 -8.06 -12.33 -15.25
N LEU A 270 -7.92 -13.64 -15.04
CA LEU A 270 -8.81 -14.66 -15.59
C LEU A 270 -10.26 -14.45 -15.13
N LYS A 271 -10.50 -14.11 -13.86
CA LYS A 271 -11.85 -13.82 -13.35
C LYS A 271 -12.49 -12.57 -13.97
N ARG A 272 -11.68 -11.61 -14.44
CA ARG A 272 -12.14 -10.36 -15.08
C ARG A 272 -12.34 -10.53 -16.58
N ASP A 273 -11.39 -11.19 -17.25
CA ASP A 273 -11.35 -11.33 -18.71
C ASP A 273 -12.18 -12.53 -19.20
N HIS A 274 -12.29 -13.58 -18.38
CA HIS A 274 -12.96 -14.86 -18.68
C HIS A 274 -13.76 -15.39 -17.48
N PRO A 275 -14.77 -14.67 -16.97
CA PRO A 275 -15.59 -15.12 -15.84
C PRO A 275 -16.28 -16.48 -16.07
N GLU A 276 -16.65 -16.79 -17.31
CA GLU A 276 -17.28 -18.05 -17.73
C GLU A 276 -16.37 -19.28 -17.59
N ALA A 277 -15.05 -19.08 -17.66
CA ALA A 277 -14.05 -20.14 -17.50
C ALA A 277 -13.89 -20.56 -16.03
N VAL A 278 -14.27 -19.72 -15.07
CA VAL A 278 -14.17 -20.01 -13.63
C VAL A 278 -15.36 -20.84 -13.18
N VAL A 279 -15.09 -21.93 -12.46
CA VAL A 279 -16.16 -22.77 -11.91
C VAL A 279 -16.68 -22.18 -10.59
N PRO A 280 -17.99 -21.98 -10.41
CA PRO A 280 -18.61 -21.67 -9.12
C PRO A 280 -18.38 -22.80 -8.10
N ASN A 281 -18.02 -22.45 -6.87
CA ASN A 281 -17.75 -23.44 -5.81
C ASN A 281 -18.87 -24.49 -5.60
N PRO A 282 -20.18 -24.16 -5.65
CA PRO A 282 -21.23 -25.16 -5.50
C PRO A 282 -21.23 -26.29 -6.55
N GLU A 283 -20.57 -26.13 -7.71
CA GLU A 283 -20.48 -27.21 -8.72
C GLU A 283 -19.48 -28.32 -8.35
N TYR A 284 -18.58 -28.08 -7.38
CA TYR A 284 -17.49 -29.02 -7.02
C TYR A 284 -17.19 -29.13 -5.52
N ALA A 285 -17.93 -28.43 -4.65
CA ALA A 285 -17.74 -28.49 -3.20
C ALA A 285 -17.97 -29.89 -2.59
N ASP A 286 -18.69 -30.77 -3.30
CA ASP A 286 -18.85 -32.20 -3.00
C ASP A 286 -17.61 -33.05 -3.35
N LEU A 287 -16.74 -32.54 -4.23
CA LEU A 287 -15.59 -33.26 -4.78
C LEU A 287 -14.23 -32.81 -4.20
N MET A 288 -14.10 -31.55 -3.77
CA MET A 288 -12.81 -31.01 -3.33
C MET A 288 -12.92 -29.86 -2.32
N ASN A 289 -11.95 -29.79 -1.41
CA ASN A 289 -11.93 -28.86 -0.27
C ASN A 289 -11.45 -27.43 -0.61
N VAL A 290 -11.24 -27.10 -1.90
CA VAL A 290 -10.85 -25.76 -2.33
C VAL A 290 -12.07 -24.89 -2.61
N VAL A 291 -11.93 -23.57 -2.45
CA VAL A 291 -13.04 -22.61 -2.62
C VAL A 291 -12.95 -21.77 -3.90
N SER A 292 -11.84 -21.89 -4.63
CA SER A 292 -11.49 -21.06 -5.80
C SER A 292 -10.43 -21.73 -6.67
N GLU A 293 -10.02 -21.03 -7.73
CA GLU A 293 -8.89 -21.43 -8.61
C GLU A 293 -9.17 -22.69 -9.46
N ILE A 294 -10.45 -23.07 -9.57
CA ILE A 294 -10.96 -24.16 -10.41
C ILE A 294 -11.58 -23.59 -11.68
N TYR A 295 -11.26 -24.22 -12.81
CA TYR A 295 -11.60 -23.79 -14.16
C TYR A 295 -12.27 -24.93 -14.95
N ARG A 296 -13.13 -24.55 -15.90
CA ARG A 296 -13.76 -25.49 -16.83
C ARG A 296 -12.74 -26.05 -17.82
N PRO A 297 -12.90 -27.28 -18.35
CA PRO A 297 -11.96 -27.89 -19.29
C PRO A 297 -11.69 -27.06 -20.56
N GLU A 298 -12.67 -26.28 -21.01
CA GLU A 298 -12.60 -25.43 -22.19
C GLU A 298 -11.60 -24.27 -22.01
N ALA A 299 -11.26 -23.92 -20.77
CA ALA A 299 -10.30 -22.86 -20.44
C ALA A 299 -8.83 -23.26 -20.70
N LEU A 300 -8.56 -24.50 -21.13
CA LEU A 300 -7.20 -25.06 -21.21
C LEU A 300 -6.23 -24.16 -21.99
N SER A 301 -6.58 -23.74 -23.19
CA SER A 301 -5.70 -22.89 -24.03
C SER A 301 -5.37 -21.56 -23.35
N ILE A 302 -6.37 -20.90 -22.78
CA ILE A 302 -6.23 -19.61 -22.07
C ILE A 302 -5.32 -19.75 -20.84
N LEU A 303 -5.40 -20.89 -20.14
CA LEU A 303 -4.53 -21.21 -19.01
C LEU A 303 -3.09 -21.49 -19.46
N HIS A 304 -2.88 -22.14 -20.61
CA HIS A 304 -1.56 -22.30 -21.20
C HIS A 304 -0.95 -20.95 -21.60
N GLU A 305 -1.67 -20.11 -22.36
CA GLU A 305 -1.23 -18.76 -22.74
C GLU A 305 -0.91 -17.87 -21.51
N THR A 306 -1.70 -18.01 -20.45
CA THR A 306 -1.45 -17.33 -19.17
C THR A 306 -0.12 -17.77 -18.55
N LEU A 307 0.22 -19.06 -18.65
CA LEU A 307 1.50 -19.60 -18.18
C LEU A 307 2.67 -19.21 -19.10
N ASP A 308 2.50 -19.19 -20.43
CA ASP A 308 3.51 -18.73 -21.39
C ASP A 308 3.92 -17.27 -21.12
N ARG A 309 2.94 -16.41 -20.86
CA ARG A 309 3.18 -15.02 -20.49
C ARG A 309 3.93 -14.90 -19.17
N ILE A 310 3.53 -15.68 -18.15
CA ILE A 310 4.20 -15.69 -16.83
C ILE A 310 5.66 -16.14 -16.97
N GLU A 311 5.92 -17.19 -17.75
CA GLU A 311 7.24 -17.73 -18.03
C GLU A 311 8.12 -16.69 -18.76
N SER A 312 7.57 -16.02 -19.78
CA SER A 312 8.23 -14.93 -20.52
C SER A 312 8.56 -13.72 -19.64
N GLU A 313 7.63 -13.32 -18.76
CA GLU A 313 7.83 -12.23 -17.79
C GLU A 313 8.90 -12.60 -16.74
N VAL A 314 9.01 -13.88 -16.34
CA VAL A 314 10.06 -14.35 -15.40
C VAL A 314 11.42 -14.40 -16.08
N ALA A 315 11.52 -14.95 -17.30
CA ALA A 315 12.77 -14.96 -18.06
C ALA A 315 13.30 -13.54 -18.31
N THR A 316 12.42 -12.61 -18.72
CA THR A 316 12.79 -11.21 -18.93
C THR A 316 13.22 -10.52 -17.62
N GLY A 317 12.50 -10.78 -16.52
CA GLY A 317 12.85 -10.23 -15.20
C GLY A 317 14.15 -10.81 -14.62
N ALA A 318 14.51 -12.04 -14.97
CA ALA A 318 15.81 -12.63 -14.63
C ALA A 318 16.95 -11.96 -15.43
N CYS A 319 16.79 -11.77 -16.74
CA CYS A 319 17.78 -11.06 -17.56
C CYS A 319 18.03 -9.61 -17.08
N ILE A 320 17.01 -8.92 -16.57
CA ILE A 320 17.17 -7.56 -15.99
C ILE A 320 17.93 -7.59 -14.66
N ARG A 321 17.92 -8.70 -13.91
CA ARG A 321 18.63 -8.85 -12.63
C ARG A 321 20.10 -9.28 -12.77
N THR A 322 20.57 -9.66 -13.96
CA THR A 322 21.98 -9.99 -14.23
C THR A 322 22.43 -9.50 -15.60
N PRO A 323 23.16 -8.38 -15.64
CA PRO A 323 24.39 -8.37 -16.43
C PRO A 323 25.54 -7.61 -15.73
N ASN A 324 26.08 -8.17 -14.64
CA ASN A 324 27.45 -7.85 -14.18
C ASN A 324 27.91 -8.85 -13.10
N ASP A 325 28.45 -10.01 -13.52
CA ASP A 325 29.23 -10.91 -12.65
C ASP A 325 30.06 -11.96 -13.44
N LEU A 326 30.55 -11.59 -14.63
CA LEU A 326 31.44 -12.44 -15.45
C LEU A 326 32.59 -11.66 -16.09
N SER A 327 33.59 -11.31 -15.27
CA SER A 327 35.01 -11.02 -15.57
C SER A 327 35.67 -10.69 -14.22
N THR A 328 36.66 -11.42 -13.67
CA THR A 328 37.82 -12.09 -14.29
C THR A 328 38.37 -13.17 -13.33
N PRO A 329 38.92 -14.30 -13.80
CA PRO A 329 39.58 -15.27 -12.91
C PRO A 329 40.99 -14.81 -12.51
N SER A 330 41.22 -14.57 -11.21
CA SER A 330 42.58 -14.36 -10.68
C SER A 330 43.29 -15.69 -10.44
N ARG A 331 44.51 -15.82 -10.97
CA ARG A 331 45.33 -17.05 -10.92
C ARG A 331 45.99 -17.23 -9.55
N SER A 332 46.19 -18.49 -9.17
CA SER A 332 46.85 -18.90 -7.92
C SER A 332 48.36 -18.66 -7.92
N ALA A 333 48.88 -18.11 -6.82
CA ALA A 333 50.20 -18.31 -6.20
C ALA A 333 50.25 -17.47 -4.91
N GLY A 334 50.75 -17.89 -3.76
CA GLY A 334 51.28 -19.18 -3.32
C GLY A 334 52.11 -18.97 -2.03
N GLY A 335 52.22 -19.98 -1.16
CA GLY A 335 53.23 -20.02 -0.09
C GLY A 335 52.77 -19.84 1.36
N SER A 336 53.10 -20.86 2.16
CA SER A 336 53.64 -20.76 3.53
C SER A 336 52.71 -20.46 4.72
N ASP A 337 52.28 -21.54 5.39
CA ASP A 337 52.32 -21.67 6.86
C ASP A 337 53.78 -21.49 7.36
N PRO A 338 54.03 -20.99 8.60
CA PRO A 338 54.05 -21.90 9.75
C PRO A 338 53.53 -21.36 11.10
N GLU A 339 52.90 -22.26 11.86
CA GLU A 339 53.25 -22.62 13.25
C GLU A 339 53.43 -21.53 14.34
N ALA A 340 52.49 -21.46 15.29
CA ALA A 340 52.78 -21.40 16.75
C ALA A 340 51.50 -21.45 17.62
N ALA A 341 51.42 -22.45 18.51
CA ALA A 341 50.81 -22.34 19.84
C ALA A 341 51.98 -22.22 20.85
N PRO A 342 51.83 -21.68 22.09
CA PRO A 342 50.85 -22.10 23.10
C PRO A 342 50.05 -20.88 23.64
N ASP A 343 49.39 -20.83 24.81
CA ASP A 343 49.36 -21.73 25.98
C ASP A 343 48.04 -21.61 26.79
N ASP A 344 47.80 -22.56 27.69
CA ASP A 344 46.74 -22.56 28.72
C ASP A 344 47.25 -23.35 29.93
N PRO A 345 47.23 -22.79 31.17
CA PRO A 345 46.26 -23.35 32.12
C PRO A 345 45.82 -22.40 33.27
N GLU A 346 44.55 -22.49 33.70
CA GLU A 346 44.19 -23.22 34.95
C GLU A 346 42.72 -23.04 35.39
N ALA A 347 42.14 -24.19 35.74
CA ALA A 347 40.82 -24.45 36.28
C ALA A 347 40.22 -23.50 37.34
N ARG A 348 38.88 -23.38 37.31
CA ARG A 348 38.01 -23.67 38.48
C ARG A 348 36.54 -23.92 38.10
N THR A 349 36.01 -25.04 38.60
CA THR A 349 34.58 -25.45 38.67
C THR A 349 34.32 -25.90 40.14
N PRO A 350 33.11 -26.30 40.62
CA PRO A 350 31.87 -26.68 39.90
C PRO A 350 30.53 -26.14 40.51
N ALA A 351 29.42 -26.75 40.07
CA ALA A 351 28.02 -26.72 40.54
C ALA A 351 27.09 -25.68 39.87
N ALA A 352 25.82 -25.99 39.54
CA ALA A 352 25.01 -27.19 39.82
C ALA A 352 24.09 -27.61 38.65
N SER A 353 23.61 -28.86 38.69
CA SER A 353 22.84 -29.53 37.63
C SER A 353 21.34 -29.15 37.61
N ALA A 354 20.73 -29.13 36.41
CA ALA A 354 19.28 -29.19 36.23
C ALA A 354 18.87 -30.03 35.01
N THR A 355 18.14 -31.09 35.29
CA THR A 355 17.66 -32.22 34.46
C THR A 355 16.94 -31.85 33.15
N ARG A 356 17.23 -32.57 32.05
CA ARG A 356 16.42 -32.62 30.81
C ARG A 356 15.42 -33.81 30.85
N PRO A 357 14.19 -33.68 30.31
CA PRO A 357 13.30 -34.82 30.03
C PRO A 357 13.64 -35.53 28.70
N PRO A 358 13.25 -36.81 28.51
CA PRO A 358 13.68 -37.65 27.39
C PRO A 358 12.80 -37.55 26.13
N GLU A 359 13.38 -37.93 24.98
CA GLU A 359 12.71 -38.03 23.68
C GLU A 359 11.77 -39.26 23.56
N PRO A 360 10.68 -39.20 22.77
CA PRO A 360 9.84 -40.36 22.47
C PRO A 360 10.46 -41.30 21.42
N SER A 361 10.50 -42.59 21.73
CA SER A 361 11.05 -43.64 20.88
C SER A 361 10.24 -43.92 19.60
N HIS A 362 10.90 -43.95 18.44
CA HIS A 362 10.31 -44.44 17.18
C HIS A 362 10.19 -45.99 17.16
N PRO A 363 9.03 -46.57 16.77
CA PRO A 363 8.89 -48.01 16.61
C PRO A 363 9.55 -48.53 15.32
N ARG A 364 10.35 -49.60 15.44
CA ARG A 364 11.02 -50.29 14.33
C ARG A 364 10.00 -51.00 13.42
N HIS A 365 9.96 -50.67 12.13
CA HIS A 365 9.27 -51.47 11.12
C HIS A 365 10.22 -52.46 10.42
N LYS A 366 9.77 -53.72 10.28
CA LYS A 366 10.49 -54.80 9.59
C LYS A 366 10.52 -54.59 8.06
N PRO A 367 11.55 -55.07 7.34
CA PRO A 367 11.61 -54.97 5.88
C PRO A 367 10.59 -55.90 5.18
N ARG A 368 10.09 -55.45 4.02
CA ARG A 368 9.32 -56.25 3.05
C ARG A 368 9.87 -55.99 1.62
N PRO A 369 9.60 -56.88 0.64
CA PRO A 369 10.55 -57.14 -0.44
C PRO A 369 10.55 -56.09 -1.55
N ALA A 370 11.66 -56.03 -2.28
CA ALA A 370 11.80 -55.22 -3.48
C ALA A 370 10.78 -55.61 -4.55
N ARG A 371 10.00 -54.63 -5.01
CA ARG A 371 9.30 -54.67 -6.30
C ARG A 371 9.91 -53.60 -7.19
N VAL A 372 10.39 -54.01 -8.36
CA VAL A 372 10.99 -53.13 -9.37
C VAL A 372 9.94 -52.11 -9.83
N ALA A 373 10.19 -50.83 -9.58
CA ALA A 373 9.38 -49.75 -10.14
C ALA A 373 9.85 -49.48 -11.57
N ARG A 374 8.91 -49.50 -12.54
CA ARG A 374 9.18 -48.98 -13.89
C ARG A 374 9.12 -47.45 -13.86
N ASP A 375 10.17 -46.83 -14.37
CA ASP A 375 10.37 -45.38 -14.33
C ASP A 375 9.62 -44.70 -15.49
N HIS A 376 8.76 -43.72 -15.19
CA HIS A 376 7.81 -43.12 -16.14
C HIS A 376 7.74 -41.58 -16.05
N HIS A 377 8.82 -40.88 -15.69
CA HIS A 377 8.83 -39.40 -15.62
C HIS A 377 10.05 -38.73 -16.30
N PRO A 378 10.12 -38.69 -17.64
CA PRO A 378 11.19 -38.00 -18.37
C PRO A 378 11.13 -36.47 -18.30
N ILE A 379 10.00 -35.88 -17.89
CA ILE A 379 9.77 -34.41 -17.92
C ILE A 379 10.60 -33.67 -16.86
N LEU A 380 10.87 -34.28 -15.70
CA LEU A 380 11.59 -33.63 -14.59
C LEU A 380 13.10 -33.46 -14.83
N ARG A 381 13.70 -34.16 -15.79
CA ARG A 381 15.16 -34.10 -16.05
C ARG A 381 15.60 -32.93 -16.95
N ARG A 382 14.69 -32.23 -17.64
CA ARG A 382 15.08 -31.27 -18.69
C ARG A 382 15.47 -29.86 -18.22
N HIS A 383 15.23 -29.50 -16.95
CA HIS A 383 15.40 -28.12 -16.49
C HIS A 383 16.49 -27.88 -15.44
N TRP A 384 17.07 -28.92 -14.84
CA TRP A 384 18.26 -28.81 -13.99
C TRP A 384 19.16 -30.03 -14.25
N GLY A 385 20.41 -29.76 -14.65
CA GLY A 385 21.39 -30.77 -15.04
C GLY A 385 21.94 -31.59 -13.88
N LEU A 386 21.07 -32.39 -13.25
CA LEU A 386 21.46 -33.39 -12.25
C LEU A 386 21.82 -34.69 -12.96
N THR A 387 23.10 -34.82 -13.32
CA THR A 387 23.74 -36.13 -13.49
C THR A 387 23.90 -36.83 -12.14
N VAL A 388 23.93 -38.16 -12.19
CA VAL A 388 23.88 -39.12 -11.07
C VAL A 388 24.91 -38.86 -9.99
#